data_AF-A0A8T8SZ99-F1
#
_entry.id   AF-A0A8T8SZ99-F1
#
_cell.length_a   1.000
_cell.length_b   1.000
_cell.length_c   1.000
_cell.angle_alpha   90.00
_cell.angle_beta   90.00
_cell.angle_gamma   90.00
#
_symmetry.space_group_name_H-M   'P 1'
#
loop_
_entity.id
_entity.type
_entity.pdbx_description
1 polymer ?
#
loop_
_entity_poly.entity_id
_entity_poly.type
_entity_poly.pdbx_seq_one_letter_code
_entity_poly.pdbx_strand_id
1 'polypeptide(L)'
;MTEVLCNLWESDAAIFHMLEDWSLDTDAPSTTLFLRDLALFWKNNSREAYLIAGGKVDDGKQRELSIAPEFTGRIKASFLNGLYTFLDGLVQLAFSEYDPLDPTTSTSEKVFADTKVSIDVRELDARILLGVTNIDHLRRTVLPALFQQLTDSLHVKMNDDLKTVEEVAQQLDGILFDDYVNRKSGIISDILKEGILRSGVNWSTIPKPSEVHPFIYDALLAMVQVHAQVRAVAKPLVNRTITALLEQLAEVTYECFMEVPRFGMGGMLQATLEIEFVHQTLAQYVSKEAEQRLNKVYAMLSSKFQRSNSSRGGNAAEEAELIRVELEAVKKTLSASRRMTALEYLCFRPTKSSRAAKKPPA
;
A
#
# COMPACT_ATOMS: atom_id res chain seq x y z
N MET A 1 38.19 23.64 2.33
CA MET A 1 38.16 22.18 2.11
C MET A 1 36.81 21.59 2.49
N THR A 2 36.28 21.85 3.69
CA THR A 2 34.92 21.40 4.09
C THR A 2 33.84 21.82 3.10
N GLU A 3 33.89 23.07 2.61
CA GLU A 3 32.97 23.57 1.57
C GLU A 3 32.99 22.73 0.29
N VAL A 4 34.19 22.39 -0.19
CA VAL A 4 34.36 21.64 -1.42
C VAL A 4 33.78 20.24 -1.26
N LEU A 5 34.04 19.58 -0.13
CA LEU A 5 33.48 18.26 0.14
C LEU A 5 31.94 18.32 0.24
N CYS A 6 31.38 19.30 0.94
CA CYS A 6 29.93 19.50 1.05
C CYS A 6 29.26 19.67 -0.32
N ASN A 7 29.85 20.49 -1.20
CA ASN A 7 29.31 20.70 -2.55
C ASN A 7 29.40 19.43 -3.42
N LEU A 8 30.49 18.67 -3.29
CA LEU A 8 30.65 17.39 -4.00
C LEU A 8 29.66 16.34 -3.49
N TRP A 9 29.47 16.25 -2.17
CA TRP A 9 28.49 15.36 -1.56
C TRP A 9 27.07 15.66 -2.06
N GLU A 10 26.66 16.93 -2.09
CA GLU A 10 25.35 17.31 -2.62
C GLU A 10 25.21 16.97 -4.11
N SER A 11 26.27 17.18 -4.91
CA SER A 11 26.28 16.85 -6.34
C SER A 11 26.17 15.34 -6.58
N ASP A 12 26.90 14.54 -5.80
CA ASP A 12 26.87 13.08 -5.89
C ASP A 12 25.54 12.53 -5.39
N ALA A 13 24.96 13.09 -4.32
CA ALA A 13 23.65 12.70 -3.80
C ALA A 13 22.54 12.92 -4.85
N ALA A 14 22.66 13.94 -5.70
CA ALA A 14 21.71 14.22 -6.76
C ALA A 14 21.63 13.12 -7.82
N ILE A 15 22.72 12.39 -8.06
CA ILE A 15 22.77 11.29 -9.04
C ILE A 15 22.86 9.90 -8.39
N PHE A 16 22.97 9.82 -7.06
CA PHE A 16 23.20 8.57 -6.34
C PHE A 16 22.12 7.53 -6.60
N HIS A 17 20.86 7.96 -6.76
CA HIS A 17 19.73 7.08 -7.07
C HIS A 17 19.93 6.27 -8.37
N MET A 18 20.73 6.78 -9.32
CA MET A 18 21.03 6.08 -10.58
C MET A 18 21.84 4.79 -10.41
N LEU A 19 22.43 4.57 -9.22
CA LEU A 19 23.15 3.34 -8.90
C LEU A 19 22.22 2.19 -8.49
N GLU A 20 20.95 2.45 -8.21
CA GLU A 20 19.98 1.42 -7.86
C GLU A 20 19.71 0.52 -9.06
N ASP A 21 20.00 -0.77 -8.88
CA ASP A 21 19.82 -1.81 -9.88
C ASP A 21 18.64 -2.76 -9.54
N TRP A 22 17.95 -2.49 -8.44
CA TRP A 22 16.84 -3.22 -7.84
C TRP A 22 17.20 -4.62 -7.34
N SER A 23 18.48 -4.88 -7.06
CA SER A 23 18.92 -6.16 -6.50
C SER A 23 18.44 -6.32 -5.06
N LEU A 24 17.81 -7.46 -4.77
CA LEU A 24 17.11 -7.70 -3.51
C LEU A 24 18.08 -7.99 -2.36
N ASP A 25 17.78 -7.45 -1.18
CA ASP A 25 18.52 -7.72 0.05
C ASP A 25 18.10 -9.08 0.65
N THR A 26 19.09 -9.91 0.98
CA THR A 26 18.90 -11.23 1.60
C THR A 26 18.59 -11.14 3.09
N ASP A 27 19.12 -10.14 3.79
CA ASP A 27 18.94 -9.96 5.23
C ASP A 27 17.68 -9.15 5.55
N ALA A 28 17.25 -8.29 4.62
CA ALA A 28 16.02 -7.51 4.71
C ALA A 28 15.06 -7.86 3.54
N PRO A 29 14.19 -8.88 3.71
CA PRO A 29 13.32 -9.32 2.63
C PRO A 29 12.39 -8.21 2.14
N SER A 30 12.26 -8.08 0.82
CA SER A 30 11.45 -7.05 0.13
C SER A 30 12.08 -5.65 0.08
N THR A 31 13.37 -5.49 0.39
CA THR A 31 14.12 -4.24 0.12
C THR A 31 15.27 -4.51 -0.84
N THR A 32 15.92 -3.46 -1.31
CA THR A 32 17.10 -3.57 -2.20
C THR A 32 18.41 -3.42 -1.41
N LEU A 33 19.48 -4.01 -1.93
CA LEU A 33 20.85 -3.90 -1.38
C LEU A 33 21.35 -2.46 -1.40
N PHE A 34 20.86 -1.65 -2.33
CA PHE A 34 21.20 -0.25 -2.51
C PHE A 34 21.08 0.60 -1.24
N LEU A 35 20.17 0.26 -0.32
CA LEU A 35 20.04 0.99 0.96
C LEU A 35 21.28 0.84 1.85
N ARG A 36 22.07 -0.21 1.68
CA ARG A 36 23.37 -0.38 2.38
C ARG A 36 24.41 0.57 1.81
N ASP A 37 24.45 0.69 0.49
CA ASP A 37 25.36 1.61 -0.21
C ASP A 37 25.02 3.06 0.14
N LEU A 38 23.73 3.38 0.23
CA LEU A 38 23.23 4.64 0.75
C LEU A 38 23.75 4.92 2.16
N ALA A 39 23.53 3.99 3.09
CA ALA A 39 23.96 4.15 4.47
C ALA A 39 25.48 4.37 4.56
N LEU A 40 26.26 3.63 3.78
CA LEU A 40 27.72 3.75 3.72
C LEU A 40 28.15 5.11 3.13
N PHE A 41 27.53 5.55 2.03
CA PHE A 41 27.83 6.82 1.39
C PHE A 41 27.56 8.01 2.33
N TRP A 42 26.39 8.03 2.99
CA TRP A 42 26.07 9.10 3.95
C TRP A 42 26.99 9.08 5.17
N LYS A 43 27.28 7.89 5.69
CA LYS A 43 28.19 7.70 6.83
C LYS A 43 29.60 8.20 6.53
N ASN A 44 30.15 7.83 5.37
CA ASN A 44 31.50 8.19 4.98
C ASN A 44 31.62 9.69 4.71
N ASN A 45 30.71 10.28 3.94
CA ASN A 45 30.73 11.72 3.68
C ASN A 45 30.60 12.55 4.96
N SER A 46 29.69 12.16 5.87
CA SER A 46 29.53 12.81 7.17
C SER A 46 30.82 12.76 8.00
N ARG A 47 31.47 11.59 8.03
CA ARG A 47 32.72 11.37 8.77
C ARG A 47 33.88 12.18 8.18
N GLU A 48 34.06 12.14 6.87
CA GLU A 48 35.14 12.91 6.22
C GLU A 48 34.93 14.42 6.39
N ALA A 49 33.69 14.90 6.29
CA ALA A 49 33.37 16.30 6.52
C ALA A 49 33.67 16.72 7.96
N TYR A 50 33.36 15.86 8.93
CA TYR A 50 33.73 16.05 10.34
C TYR A 50 35.26 16.15 10.53
N LEU A 51 36.03 15.22 9.96
CA LEU A 51 37.49 15.19 10.08
C LEU A 51 38.15 16.41 9.42
N ILE A 52 37.72 16.78 8.21
CA ILE A 52 38.24 17.95 7.47
C ILE A 52 37.92 19.26 8.20
N ALA A 53 36.77 19.32 8.89
CA ALA A 53 36.40 20.48 9.71
C ALA A 53 37.19 20.60 11.02
N GLY A 54 38.18 19.70 11.25
CA GLY A 54 39.04 19.71 12.43
C GLY A 54 38.56 18.80 13.56
N GLY A 55 37.52 17.98 13.32
CA GLY A 55 37.10 16.92 14.22
C GLY A 55 38.19 15.87 14.39
N LYS A 56 38.28 15.28 15.58
CA LYS A 56 39.21 14.18 15.87
C LYS A 56 38.40 12.92 16.13
N VAL A 57 38.89 11.78 15.63
CA VAL A 57 38.35 10.48 16.01
C VAL A 57 38.58 10.31 17.52
N ASP A 58 37.56 9.90 18.26
CA ASP A 58 37.63 9.74 19.71
C ASP A 58 38.64 8.65 20.09
N ASP A 59 39.86 9.06 20.47
CA ASP A 59 40.92 8.21 21.02
C ASP A 59 40.74 7.97 22.54
N GLY A 60 39.56 8.26 23.09
CA GLY A 60 39.21 8.03 24.49
C GLY A 60 39.91 8.96 25.49
N LYS A 61 40.67 9.96 25.02
CA LYS A 61 41.48 10.85 25.87
C LYS A 61 41.24 12.36 25.72
N GLN A 62 40.43 12.81 24.76
CA GLN A 62 40.07 14.24 24.64
C GLN A 62 38.62 14.37 24.18
N ARG A 63 37.71 14.49 25.16
CA ARG A 63 36.37 15.05 24.94
C ARG A 63 36.51 16.56 24.92
N GLU A 64 35.83 17.22 23.99
CA GLU A 64 35.77 18.68 23.80
C GLU A 64 36.85 19.30 22.90
N LEU A 65 36.85 18.94 21.63
CA LEU A 65 37.12 19.93 20.58
C LEU A 65 35.86 20.05 19.73
N SER A 66 35.04 21.04 20.07
CA SER A 66 33.86 21.41 19.30
C SER A 66 34.30 22.02 17.97
N ILE A 67 33.80 21.48 16.87
CA ILE A 67 34.00 22.05 15.53
C ILE A 67 33.34 23.42 15.48
N ALA A 68 33.93 24.37 14.75
CA ALA A 68 33.36 25.71 14.60
C ALA A 68 31.90 25.65 14.10
N PRO A 69 30.96 26.43 14.67
CA PRO A 69 29.53 26.36 14.33
C PRO A 69 29.22 26.51 12.85
N GLU A 70 30.05 27.26 12.11
CA GLU A 70 29.92 27.43 10.66
C GLU A 70 30.06 26.09 9.90
N PHE A 71 31.07 25.27 10.26
CA PHE A 71 31.27 23.97 9.63
C PHE A 71 30.17 23.00 10.05
N THR A 72 29.78 23.00 11.33
CA THR A 72 28.67 22.17 11.82
C THR A 72 27.37 22.48 11.08
N GLY A 73 27.04 23.76 10.91
CA GLY A 73 25.86 24.19 10.16
C GLY A 73 25.93 23.76 8.69
N ARG A 74 27.10 23.86 8.07
CA ARG A 74 27.31 23.47 6.67
C ARG A 74 27.19 21.96 6.46
N ILE A 75 27.82 21.14 7.31
CA ILE A 75 27.73 19.68 7.26
C ILE A 75 26.28 19.23 7.44
N LYS A 76 25.57 19.81 8.42
CA LYS A 76 24.15 19.55 8.64
C LYS A 76 23.31 19.89 7.41
N ALA A 77 23.53 21.05 6.81
CA ALA A 77 22.81 21.47 5.61
C ALA A 77 23.04 20.49 4.44
N SER A 78 24.29 20.13 4.15
CA SER A 78 24.60 19.19 3.06
C SER A 78 24.05 17.78 3.30
N PHE A 79 24.09 17.30 4.55
CA PHE A 79 23.46 16.03 4.91
C PHE A 79 21.96 16.02 4.59
N LEU A 80 21.24 17.08 4.98
CA LEU A 80 19.80 17.21 4.77
C LEU A 80 19.45 17.46 3.29
N ASN A 81 20.12 18.39 2.64
CA ASN A 81 19.92 18.70 1.21
C ASN A 81 20.16 17.46 0.34
N GLY A 82 21.24 16.72 0.63
CA GLY A 82 21.52 15.45 -0.01
C GLY A 82 20.38 14.44 0.18
N LEU A 83 19.87 14.27 1.41
CA LEU A 83 18.77 13.34 1.68
C LEU A 83 17.50 13.71 0.93
N TYR A 84 17.10 14.99 0.93
CA TYR A 84 15.90 15.43 0.21
C TYR A 84 16.03 15.19 -1.30
N THR A 85 17.20 15.53 -1.87
CA THR A 85 17.45 15.32 -3.31
C THR A 85 17.46 13.83 -3.66
N PHE A 86 18.06 13.01 -2.81
CA PHE A 86 18.06 11.56 -2.98
C PHE A 86 16.65 10.96 -2.93
N LEU A 87 15.85 11.37 -1.94
CA LEU A 87 14.47 10.89 -1.78
C LEU A 87 13.61 11.21 -3.00
N ASP A 88 13.74 12.42 -3.55
CA ASP A 88 13.09 12.81 -4.81
C ASP A 88 13.57 11.95 -5.99
N GLY A 89 14.89 11.77 -6.13
CA GLY A 89 15.47 10.91 -7.16
C GLY A 89 15.02 9.44 -7.09
N LEU A 90 14.84 8.89 -5.88
CA LEU A 90 14.34 7.52 -5.69
C LEU A 90 12.90 7.37 -6.19
N VAL A 91 12.03 8.36 -5.96
CA VAL A 91 10.66 8.36 -6.48
C VAL A 91 10.65 8.49 -8.00
N GLN A 92 11.45 9.40 -8.56
CA GLN A 92 11.57 9.56 -10.01
C GLN A 92 12.06 8.26 -10.67
N LEU A 93 13.03 7.59 -10.07
CA LEU A 93 13.55 6.32 -10.57
C LEU A 93 12.49 5.21 -10.56
N ALA A 94 11.67 5.12 -9.52
CA ALA A 94 10.60 4.14 -9.42
C ALA A 94 9.57 4.24 -10.56
N PHE A 95 9.35 5.46 -11.07
CA PHE A 95 8.45 5.73 -12.20
C PHE A 95 9.11 5.72 -13.58
N SER A 96 10.45 5.77 -13.65
CA SER A 96 11.18 5.85 -14.92
C SER A 96 11.13 4.53 -15.70
N GLU A 97 11.83 4.38 -16.81
CA GLU A 97 12.08 3.05 -17.41
C GLU A 97 13.26 2.37 -16.71
N TYR A 98 13.33 1.03 -16.77
CA TYR A 98 14.47 0.31 -16.20
C TYR A 98 15.68 0.47 -17.12
N ASP A 99 16.68 1.21 -16.66
CA ASP A 99 17.92 1.48 -17.38
C ASP A 99 19.11 1.35 -16.42
N PRO A 100 19.70 0.14 -16.27
CA PRO A 100 20.79 -0.08 -15.35
C PRO A 100 22.08 0.57 -15.85
N LEU A 101 22.89 1.09 -14.93
CA LEU A 101 24.16 1.74 -15.24
C LEU A 101 25.15 0.83 -16.01
N ASP A 102 25.19 -0.46 -15.67
CA ASP A 102 25.94 -1.47 -16.41
C ASP A 102 25.00 -2.61 -16.87
N PRO A 103 24.52 -2.54 -18.13
CA PRO A 103 23.65 -3.57 -18.71
C PRO A 103 24.31 -4.95 -18.85
N THR A 104 25.65 -5.05 -18.76
CA THR A 104 26.36 -6.33 -18.92
C THR A 104 26.36 -7.15 -17.64
N THR A 105 26.27 -6.49 -16.48
CA THR A 105 26.29 -7.13 -15.17
C THR A 105 24.92 -7.17 -14.50
N SER A 106 23.99 -6.30 -14.91
CA SER A 106 22.68 -6.16 -14.27
C SER A 106 21.57 -6.80 -15.11
N THR A 107 20.93 -7.83 -14.54
CA THR A 107 19.73 -8.44 -15.12
C THR A 107 18.47 -7.81 -14.56
N SER A 108 17.43 -7.66 -15.39
CA SER A 108 16.12 -7.18 -14.94
C SER A 108 15.35 -8.23 -14.14
N GLU A 109 15.62 -9.51 -14.39
CA GLU A 109 15.07 -10.59 -13.56
C GLU A 109 15.84 -10.66 -12.23
N LYS A 110 15.13 -10.40 -11.14
CA LYS A 110 15.65 -10.42 -9.76
C LYS A 110 15.04 -11.60 -9.02
N VAL A 111 15.90 -12.45 -8.45
CA VAL A 111 15.50 -13.68 -7.76
C VAL A 111 15.59 -13.46 -6.25
N PHE A 112 14.54 -13.82 -5.53
CA PHE A 112 14.62 -13.89 -4.07
C PHE A 112 15.47 -15.07 -3.65
N ALA A 113 16.48 -14.84 -2.82
CA ALA A 113 17.40 -15.88 -2.35
C ALA A 113 16.71 -17.13 -1.78
N ASP A 114 15.51 -16.96 -1.20
CA ASP A 114 14.75 -18.05 -0.55
C ASP A 114 13.53 -18.55 -1.32
N THR A 115 13.24 -18.03 -2.52
CA THR A 115 12.08 -18.50 -3.30
C THR A 115 12.42 -18.65 -4.78
N LYS A 116 11.79 -19.63 -5.45
CA LYS A 116 11.85 -19.76 -6.93
C LYS A 116 11.05 -18.66 -7.67
N VAL A 117 10.75 -17.56 -6.99
CA VAL A 117 10.00 -16.44 -7.55
C VAL A 117 11.02 -15.43 -8.06
N SER A 118 10.95 -15.13 -9.35
CA SER A 118 11.62 -14.00 -9.96
C SER A 118 10.66 -12.83 -10.11
N ILE A 119 11.20 -11.62 -10.03
CA ILE A 119 10.53 -10.36 -10.37
C ILE A 119 11.24 -9.79 -11.58
N ASP A 120 10.50 -9.32 -12.59
CA ASP A 120 11.08 -8.50 -13.65
C ASP A 120 10.93 -7.02 -13.30
N VAL A 121 12.05 -6.33 -13.07
CA VAL A 121 12.03 -4.90 -12.71
C VAL A 121 11.78 -3.99 -13.91
N ARG A 122 11.66 -4.54 -15.14
CA ARG A 122 11.05 -3.80 -16.26
C ARG A 122 9.59 -3.46 -15.98
N GLU A 123 8.90 -4.27 -15.17
CA GLU A 123 7.53 -3.97 -14.76
C GLU A 123 7.52 -2.77 -13.81
N LEU A 124 6.73 -1.75 -14.18
CA LEU A 124 6.53 -0.54 -13.36
C LEU A 124 6.02 -0.89 -11.95
N ASP A 125 5.10 -1.85 -11.84
CA ASP A 125 4.54 -2.29 -10.56
C ASP A 125 5.60 -2.84 -9.62
N ALA A 126 6.55 -3.62 -10.14
CA ALA A 126 7.63 -4.17 -9.34
C ALA A 126 8.47 -3.05 -8.71
N ARG A 127 8.84 -2.05 -9.51
CA ARG A 127 9.66 -0.92 -9.07
C ARG A 127 8.94 0.01 -8.11
N ILE A 128 7.66 0.28 -8.33
CA ILE A 128 6.86 1.05 -7.37
C ILE A 128 6.77 0.31 -6.02
N LEU A 129 6.44 -0.99 -6.03
CA LEU A 129 6.31 -1.76 -4.80
C LEU A 129 7.63 -1.88 -4.03
N LEU A 130 8.76 -2.08 -4.73
CA LEU A 130 10.10 -2.06 -4.14
C LEU A 130 10.49 -0.66 -3.64
N GLY A 131 10.11 0.39 -4.36
CA GLY A 131 10.33 1.77 -3.94
C GLY A 131 9.61 2.08 -2.62
N VAL A 132 8.36 1.66 -2.49
CA VAL A 132 7.57 1.81 -1.24
C VAL A 132 8.24 1.07 -0.08
N THR A 133 8.65 -0.19 -0.26
CA THR A 133 9.32 -0.94 0.82
C THR A 133 10.70 -0.39 1.15
N ASN A 134 11.43 0.11 0.16
CA ASN A 134 12.71 0.77 0.36
C ASN A 134 12.56 2.04 1.19
N ILE A 135 11.57 2.89 0.88
CA ILE A 135 11.29 4.11 1.66
C ILE A 135 10.86 3.77 3.09
N ASP A 136 10.03 2.75 3.31
CA ASP A 136 9.63 2.34 4.65
C ASP A 136 10.84 1.81 5.47
N HIS A 137 11.73 1.03 4.86
CA HIS A 137 12.95 0.55 5.51
C HIS A 137 13.94 1.69 5.79
N LEU A 138 14.14 2.58 4.83
CA LEU A 138 14.95 3.78 4.97
C LEU A 138 14.47 4.59 6.18
N ARG A 139 13.17 4.84 6.28
CA ARG A 139 12.56 5.59 7.39
C ARG A 139 12.72 4.90 8.74
N ARG A 140 12.48 3.59 8.82
CA ARG A 140 12.46 2.89 10.12
C ARG A 140 13.84 2.49 10.63
N THR A 141 14.84 2.39 9.77
CA THR A 141 16.11 1.78 10.11
C THR A 141 17.30 2.65 9.72
N VAL A 142 17.39 3.06 8.45
CA VAL A 142 18.57 3.75 7.95
C VAL A 142 18.64 5.21 8.44
N LEU A 143 17.54 5.97 8.33
CA LEU A 143 17.50 7.38 8.77
C LEU A 143 17.81 7.52 10.28
N PRO A 144 17.15 6.79 11.20
CA PRO A 144 17.47 6.91 12.63
C PRO A 144 18.95 6.63 12.92
N ALA A 145 19.55 5.63 12.27
CA ALA A 145 20.96 5.31 12.45
C ALA A 145 21.90 6.41 11.93
N LEU A 146 21.62 6.96 10.75
CA LEU A 146 22.43 8.05 10.16
C LEU A 146 22.34 9.32 11.00
N PHE A 147 21.14 9.69 11.44
CA PHE A 147 20.92 10.88 12.29
C PHE A 147 21.56 10.73 13.66
N GLN A 148 21.48 9.54 14.28
CA GLN A 148 22.15 9.26 15.55
C GLN A 148 23.67 9.42 15.41
N GLN A 149 24.26 8.83 14.37
CA GLN A 149 25.69 8.93 14.13
C GLN A 149 26.15 10.38 13.92
N LEU A 150 25.40 11.18 13.15
CA LEU A 150 25.73 12.57 12.90
C LEU A 150 25.57 13.43 14.17
N THR A 151 24.49 13.20 14.93
CA THR A 151 24.21 13.83 16.23
C THR A 151 25.35 13.61 17.21
N ASP A 152 25.82 12.36 17.33
CA ASP A 152 26.92 11.99 18.22
C ASP A 152 28.25 12.59 17.79
N SER A 153 28.51 12.64 16.47
CA SER A 153 29.75 13.18 15.91
C SER A 153 29.84 14.70 16.06
N LEU A 154 28.75 15.42 15.76
CA LEU A 154 28.73 16.89 15.78
C LEU A 154 28.29 17.48 17.13
N HIS A 155 27.81 16.65 18.06
CA HIS A 155 27.22 17.08 19.34
C HIS A 155 26.06 18.08 19.15
N VAL A 156 25.22 17.86 18.13
CA VAL A 156 24.06 18.70 17.79
C VAL A 156 22.76 17.92 17.87
N LYS A 157 21.67 18.60 18.25
CA LYS A 157 20.33 17.98 18.24
C LYS A 157 19.75 18.02 16.83
N MET A 158 19.26 16.88 16.35
CA MET A 158 18.64 16.76 15.02
C MET A 158 17.26 16.07 15.03
N ASN A 159 16.60 15.98 16.19
CA ASN A 159 15.32 15.28 16.32
C ASN A 159 14.21 15.89 15.45
N ASP A 160 14.14 17.21 15.40
CA ASP A 160 13.14 17.91 14.59
C ASP A 160 13.42 17.71 13.09
N ASP A 161 14.69 17.77 12.69
CA ASP A 161 15.10 17.53 11.30
C ASP A 161 14.80 16.08 10.87
N LEU A 162 15.08 15.09 11.74
CA LEU A 162 14.74 13.69 11.48
C LEU A 162 13.25 13.54 11.24
N LYS A 163 12.42 14.11 12.13
CA LYS A 163 10.97 14.06 12.00
C LYS A 163 10.49 14.66 10.67
N THR A 164 11.06 15.80 10.26
CA THR A 164 10.72 16.41 8.96
C THR A 164 11.10 15.51 7.78
N VAL A 165 12.28 14.88 7.80
CA VAL A 165 12.69 13.95 6.73
C VAL A 165 11.80 12.69 6.73
N GLU A 166 11.43 12.16 7.90
CA GLU A 166 10.50 11.02 8.01
C GLU A 166 9.10 11.36 7.48
N GLU A 167 8.61 12.58 7.71
CA GLU A 167 7.34 13.08 7.16
C GLU A 167 7.39 13.17 5.63
N VAL A 168 8.48 13.70 5.07
CA VAL A 168 8.68 13.75 3.60
C VAL A 168 8.76 12.33 3.02
N ALA A 169 9.55 11.44 3.61
CA ALA A 169 9.63 10.05 3.18
C ALA A 169 8.24 9.36 3.22
N GLN A 170 7.44 9.63 4.25
CA GLN A 170 6.08 9.09 4.35
C GLN A 170 5.13 9.64 3.27
N GLN A 171 5.29 10.89 2.86
CA GLN A 171 4.53 11.48 1.75
C GLN A 171 4.91 10.84 0.41
N LEU A 172 6.20 10.62 0.18
CA LEU A 172 6.72 9.96 -1.02
C LEU A 172 6.30 8.50 -1.13
N ASP A 173 6.32 7.76 -0.01
CA ASP A 173 5.69 6.44 0.11
C ASP A 173 4.21 6.49 -0.31
N GLY A 174 3.47 7.50 0.14
CA GLY A 174 2.08 7.72 -0.24
C GLY A 174 1.91 7.93 -1.75
N ILE A 175 2.73 8.79 -2.37
CA ILE A 175 2.67 9.07 -3.82
C ILE A 175 2.87 7.78 -4.63
N LEU A 176 3.92 7.00 -4.34
CA LEU A 176 4.19 5.74 -5.02
C LEU A 176 3.06 4.74 -4.83
N PHE A 177 2.63 4.56 -3.58
CA PHE A 177 1.62 3.57 -3.23
C PHE A 177 0.24 3.91 -3.80
N ASP A 178 -0.16 5.17 -3.76
CA ASP A 178 -1.45 5.63 -4.27
C ASP A 178 -1.53 5.50 -5.78
N ASP A 179 -0.45 5.79 -6.53
CA ASP A 179 -0.40 5.51 -7.98
C ASP A 179 -0.71 4.03 -8.28
N TYR A 180 0.00 3.13 -7.59
CA TYR A 180 -0.21 1.69 -7.76
C TYR A 180 -1.65 1.28 -7.44
N VAL A 181 -2.18 1.72 -6.29
CA VAL A 181 -3.54 1.41 -5.87
C VAL A 181 -4.56 1.97 -6.85
N ASN A 182 -4.39 3.19 -7.36
CA ASN A 182 -5.30 3.82 -8.32
C ASN A 182 -5.35 3.07 -9.64
N ARG A 183 -4.20 2.64 -10.18
CA ARG A 183 -4.15 1.85 -11.42
C ARG A 183 -4.84 0.49 -11.25
N LYS A 184 -4.60 -0.20 -10.13
CA LYS A 184 -5.22 -1.51 -9.85
C LYS A 184 -6.70 -1.39 -9.51
N SER A 185 -7.09 -0.38 -8.75
CA SER A 185 -8.50 -0.12 -8.42
C SER A 185 -9.29 0.24 -9.65
N GLY A 186 -8.72 0.98 -10.61
CA GLY A 186 -9.36 1.29 -11.90
C GLY A 186 -9.85 0.04 -12.63
N ILE A 187 -8.99 -0.97 -12.78
CA ILE A 187 -9.33 -2.25 -13.44
C ILE A 187 -10.51 -2.94 -12.74
N ILE A 188 -10.47 -3.02 -11.40
CA ILE A 188 -11.52 -3.67 -10.61
C ILE A 188 -12.81 -2.85 -10.65
N SER A 189 -12.70 -1.53 -10.64
CA SER A 189 -13.81 -0.58 -10.70
C SER A 189 -14.54 -0.69 -12.03
N ASP A 190 -13.82 -0.88 -13.13
CA ASP A 190 -14.42 -1.07 -14.45
C ASP A 190 -15.25 -2.36 -14.50
N ILE A 191 -14.76 -3.46 -13.93
CA ILE A 191 -15.53 -4.72 -13.81
C ILE A 191 -16.86 -4.47 -13.08
N LEU A 192 -16.83 -3.74 -11.96
CA LEU A 192 -18.03 -3.42 -11.20
C LEU A 192 -18.98 -2.47 -11.95
N LYS A 193 -18.44 -1.42 -12.58
CA LYS A 193 -19.24 -0.46 -13.36
C LYS A 193 -19.94 -1.14 -14.52
N GLU A 194 -19.22 -1.98 -15.27
CA GLU A 194 -19.81 -2.79 -16.34
C GLU A 194 -20.88 -3.75 -15.79
N GLY A 195 -20.58 -4.45 -14.69
CA GLY A 195 -21.48 -5.41 -14.07
C GLY A 195 -22.76 -4.80 -13.50
N ILE A 196 -22.68 -3.64 -12.85
CA ILE A 196 -23.82 -3.00 -12.18
C ILE A 196 -24.66 -2.18 -13.17
N LEU A 197 -24.01 -1.43 -14.07
CA LEU A 197 -24.68 -0.43 -14.91
C LEU A 197 -24.95 -0.91 -16.34
N ARG A 198 -24.13 -1.81 -16.88
CA ARG A 198 -24.11 -2.15 -18.33
C ARG A 198 -24.42 -3.61 -18.63
N SER A 199 -24.56 -4.45 -17.62
CA SER A 199 -24.94 -5.87 -17.76
C SER A 199 -26.38 -6.10 -18.25
N GLY A 200 -27.20 -5.04 -18.32
CA GLY A 200 -28.62 -5.12 -18.67
C GLY A 200 -29.51 -5.60 -17.50
N VAL A 201 -28.95 -5.75 -16.29
CA VAL A 201 -29.71 -6.09 -15.10
C VAL A 201 -30.72 -5.00 -14.77
N ASN A 202 -32.00 -5.35 -14.79
CA ASN A 202 -33.05 -4.46 -14.30
C ASN A 202 -33.24 -4.66 -12.79
N TRP A 203 -32.51 -3.88 -11.99
CA TRP A 203 -32.55 -3.90 -10.52
C TRP A 203 -33.95 -3.64 -9.92
N SER A 204 -34.90 -3.11 -10.70
CA SER A 204 -36.29 -2.90 -10.25
C SER A 204 -37.17 -4.14 -10.37
N THR A 205 -36.86 -5.05 -11.30
CA THR A 205 -37.72 -6.21 -11.64
C THR A 205 -37.02 -7.56 -11.64
N ILE A 206 -35.71 -7.60 -11.38
CA ILE A 206 -34.94 -8.85 -11.29
C ILE A 206 -35.59 -9.81 -10.26
N PRO A 207 -35.65 -11.12 -10.56
CA PRO A 207 -36.11 -12.13 -9.61
C PRO A 207 -35.25 -12.16 -8.34
N LYS A 208 -35.70 -12.94 -7.37
CA LYS A 208 -34.95 -13.20 -6.14
C LYS A 208 -33.60 -13.88 -6.45
N PRO A 209 -32.55 -13.57 -5.68
CA PRO A 209 -31.20 -14.08 -5.93
C PRO A 209 -31.13 -15.60 -5.79
N SER A 210 -30.64 -16.28 -6.83
CA SER A 210 -30.24 -17.70 -6.78
C SER A 210 -28.73 -17.88 -6.64
N GLU A 211 -27.94 -16.91 -7.12
CA GLU A 211 -26.48 -16.92 -7.13
C GLU A 211 -25.93 -15.48 -7.14
N VAL A 212 -24.63 -15.37 -6.90
CA VAL A 212 -23.89 -14.11 -7.06
C VAL A 212 -23.64 -13.90 -8.56
N HIS A 213 -23.71 -12.67 -9.07
CA HIS A 213 -23.44 -12.44 -10.49
C HIS A 213 -21.95 -12.64 -10.84
N PRO A 214 -21.63 -13.07 -12.09
CA PRO A 214 -20.27 -13.32 -12.57
C PRO A 214 -19.27 -12.18 -12.31
N PHE A 215 -19.68 -10.91 -12.51
CA PHE A 215 -18.78 -9.76 -12.38
C PHE A 215 -18.20 -9.58 -10.96
N ILE A 216 -18.89 -10.08 -9.92
CA ILE A 216 -18.36 -10.05 -8.55
C ILE A 216 -17.22 -11.07 -8.40
N TYR A 217 -17.34 -12.24 -9.04
CA TYR A 217 -16.26 -13.23 -9.05
C TYR A 217 -15.05 -12.71 -9.84
N ASP A 218 -15.28 -12.05 -10.97
CA ASP A 218 -14.22 -11.44 -11.77
C ASP A 218 -13.48 -10.34 -10.99
N ALA A 219 -14.23 -9.49 -10.27
CA ALA A 219 -13.64 -8.46 -9.41
C ALA A 219 -12.80 -9.07 -8.27
N LEU A 220 -13.29 -10.12 -7.61
CA LEU A 220 -12.53 -10.82 -6.57
C LEU A 220 -11.31 -11.55 -7.13
N LEU A 221 -11.41 -12.13 -8.33
CA LEU A 221 -10.28 -12.77 -9.01
C LEU A 221 -9.20 -11.76 -9.40
N ALA A 222 -9.58 -10.58 -9.87
CA ALA A 222 -8.65 -9.47 -10.10
C ALA A 222 -7.95 -9.07 -8.78
N MET A 223 -8.66 -9.03 -7.65
CA MET A 223 -8.04 -8.82 -6.35
C MET A 223 -7.07 -9.95 -5.95
N VAL A 224 -7.36 -11.21 -6.29
CA VAL A 224 -6.44 -12.35 -6.06
C VAL A 224 -5.15 -12.15 -6.86
N GLN A 225 -5.25 -11.70 -8.11
CA GLN A 225 -4.08 -11.41 -8.94
C GLN A 225 -3.21 -10.31 -8.33
N VAL A 226 -3.82 -9.20 -7.86
CA VAL A 226 -3.09 -8.14 -7.15
C VAL A 226 -2.44 -8.70 -5.88
N HIS A 227 -3.17 -9.48 -5.08
CA HIS A 227 -2.61 -10.10 -3.88
C HIS A 227 -1.38 -10.97 -4.21
N ALA A 228 -1.47 -11.80 -5.26
CA ALA A 228 -0.36 -12.66 -5.68
C ALA A 228 0.87 -11.84 -6.11
N GLN A 229 0.67 -10.79 -6.93
CA GLN A 229 1.73 -9.89 -7.36
C GLN A 229 2.42 -9.20 -6.18
N VAL A 230 1.64 -8.56 -5.28
CA VAL A 230 2.20 -7.85 -4.12
C VAL A 230 2.88 -8.83 -3.16
N ARG A 231 2.32 -10.03 -2.95
CA ARG A 231 2.94 -11.04 -2.10
C ARG A 231 4.28 -11.53 -2.66
N ALA A 232 4.40 -11.60 -3.98
CA ALA A 232 5.63 -11.99 -4.66
C ALA A 232 6.70 -10.90 -4.52
N VAL A 233 6.33 -9.63 -4.73
CA VAL A 233 7.30 -8.51 -4.77
C VAL A 233 7.59 -7.92 -3.39
N ALA A 234 6.52 -7.59 -2.65
CA ALA A 234 6.57 -6.77 -1.45
C ALA A 234 5.55 -7.30 -0.43
N LYS A 235 5.84 -8.48 0.12
CA LYS A 235 4.95 -9.17 1.08
C LYS A 235 4.44 -8.29 2.24
N PRO A 236 5.24 -7.37 2.83
CA PRO A 236 4.75 -6.47 3.88
C PRO A 236 3.58 -5.57 3.45
N LEU A 237 3.46 -5.27 2.16
CA LEU A 237 2.44 -4.35 1.63
C LEU A 237 1.08 -5.01 1.38
N VAL A 238 0.98 -6.33 1.39
CA VAL A 238 -0.26 -7.07 1.04
C VAL A 238 -1.47 -6.57 1.84
N ASN A 239 -1.33 -6.38 3.16
CA ASN A 239 -2.45 -5.94 3.98
C ASN A 239 -2.88 -4.50 3.63
N ARG A 240 -1.91 -3.60 3.45
CA ARG A 240 -2.14 -2.21 3.07
C ARG A 240 -2.83 -2.12 1.71
N THR A 241 -2.34 -2.86 0.71
CA THR A 241 -2.90 -2.87 -0.65
C THR A 241 -4.34 -3.38 -0.68
N ILE A 242 -4.60 -4.55 -0.11
CA ILE A 242 -5.93 -5.16 -0.21
C ILE A 242 -6.98 -4.36 0.57
N THR A 243 -6.58 -3.77 1.70
CA THR A 243 -7.43 -2.85 2.45
C THR A 243 -7.80 -1.62 1.62
N ALA A 244 -6.81 -0.95 1.02
CA ALA A 244 -7.04 0.24 0.20
C ALA A 244 -7.91 -0.08 -1.04
N LEU A 245 -7.68 -1.22 -1.68
CA LEU A 245 -8.52 -1.65 -2.81
C LEU A 245 -9.96 -1.93 -2.39
N LEU A 246 -10.19 -2.55 -1.23
CA LEU A 246 -11.53 -2.78 -0.71
C LEU A 246 -12.26 -1.46 -0.41
N GLU A 247 -11.56 -0.46 0.14
CA GLU A 247 -12.14 0.87 0.36
C GLU A 247 -12.60 1.51 -0.96
N GLN A 248 -11.77 1.46 -2.00
CA GLN A 248 -12.12 1.98 -3.33
C GLN A 248 -13.27 1.20 -3.96
N LEU A 249 -13.25 -0.13 -3.83
CA LEU A 249 -14.32 -1.02 -4.31
C LEU A 249 -15.67 -0.67 -3.67
N ALA A 250 -15.69 -0.45 -2.35
CA ALA A 250 -16.89 -0.06 -1.63
C ALA A 250 -17.43 1.30 -2.09
N GLU A 251 -16.55 2.27 -2.36
CA GLU A 251 -16.95 3.58 -2.88
C GLU A 251 -17.53 3.48 -4.30
N VAL A 252 -16.85 2.78 -5.20
CA VAL A 252 -17.32 2.60 -6.59
C VAL A 252 -18.65 1.85 -6.62
N THR A 253 -18.81 0.85 -5.74
CA THR A 253 -20.09 0.13 -5.60
C THR A 253 -21.20 1.07 -5.15
N TYR A 254 -20.93 1.95 -4.18
CA TYR A 254 -21.86 2.98 -3.74
C TYR A 254 -22.24 3.93 -4.89
N GLU A 255 -21.25 4.46 -5.63
CA GLU A 255 -21.45 5.34 -6.78
C GLU A 255 -22.31 4.68 -7.87
N CYS A 256 -22.00 3.43 -8.25
CA CYS A 256 -22.75 2.70 -9.27
C CYS A 256 -24.21 2.49 -8.85
N PHE A 257 -24.45 2.04 -7.62
CA PHE A 257 -25.83 1.89 -7.14
C PHE A 257 -26.56 3.24 -6.94
N MET A 258 -25.82 4.34 -6.77
CA MET A 258 -26.42 5.68 -6.80
C MET A 258 -26.93 6.09 -8.18
N GLU A 259 -26.44 5.51 -9.25
CA GLU A 259 -26.98 5.69 -10.60
C GLU A 259 -28.21 4.81 -10.88
N VAL A 260 -28.33 3.66 -10.19
CA VAL A 260 -29.50 2.77 -10.32
C VAL A 260 -30.75 3.49 -9.81
N PRO A 261 -31.79 3.72 -10.62
CA PRO A 261 -32.89 4.59 -10.22
C PRO A 261 -33.64 4.08 -8.98
N ARG A 262 -33.93 2.77 -8.95
CA ARG A 262 -34.81 2.13 -7.95
C ARG A 262 -34.49 0.64 -7.84
N PHE A 263 -34.69 0.08 -6.65
CA PHE A 263 -34.54 -1.36 -6.40
C PHE A 263 -35.88 -2.01 -6.06
N GLY A 264 -36.18 -3.13 -6.71
CA GLY A 264 -37.24 -4.04 -6.27
C GLY A 264 -36.73 -4.98 -5.18
N MET A 265 -37.59 -5.88 -4.68
CA MET A 265 -37.19 -6.84 -3.64
C MET A 265 -36.04 -7.73 -4.10
N GLY A 266 -36.13 -8.30 -5.31
CA GLY A 266 -35.06 -9.12 -5.87
C GLY A 266 -33.76 -8.35 -6.03
N GLY A 267 -33.81 -7.11 -6.55
CA GLY A 267 -32.62 -6.29 -6.75
C GLY A 267 -31.95 -5.86 -5.45
N MET A 268 -32.73 -5.49 -4.42
CA MET A 268 -32.20 -5.18 -3.10
C MET A 268 -31.50 -6.40 -2.47
N LEU A 269 -32.14 -7.58 -2.54
CA LEU A 269 -31.59 -8.83 -2.02
C LEU A 269 -30.34 -9.27 -2.79
N GLN A 270 -30.33 -9.12 -4.12
CA GLN A 270 -29.18 -9.41 -4.97
C GLN A 270 -27.99 -8.50 -4.64
N ALA A 271 -28.20 -7.19 -4.57
CA ALA A 271 -27.15 -6.25 -4.18
C ALA A 271 -26.61 -6.55 -2.77
N THR A 272 -27.51 -6.88 -1.83
CA THR A 272 -27.12 -7.27 -0.46
C THR A 272 -26.29 -8.55 -0.45
N LEU A 273 -26.69 -9.58 -1.21
CA LEU A 273 -25.95 -10.83 -1.36
C LEU A 273 -24.52 -10.58 -1.86
N GLU A 274 -24.37 -9.74 -2.87
CA GLU A 274 -23.09 -9.47 -3.53
C GLU A 274 -22.13 -8.68 -2.65
N ILE A 275 -22.63 -7.63 -1.99
CA ILE A 275 -21.84 -6.85 -1.04
C ILE A 275 -21.39 -7.74 0.13
N GLU A 276 -22.29 -8.56 0.68
CA GLU A 276 -21.94 -9.48 1.77
C GLU A 276 -20.97 -10.56 1.32
N PHE A 277 -21.04 -11.00 0.07
CA PHE A 277 -20.08 -11.94 -0.48
C PHE A 277 -18.67 -11.36 -0.55
N VAL A 278 -18.52 -10.12 -1.05
CA VAL A 278 -17.25 -9.40 -1.05
C VAL A 278 -16.75 -9.16 0.37
N HIS A 279 -17.62 -8.62 1.24
CA HIS A 279 -17.31 -8.30 2.64
C HIS A 279 -16.81 -9.53 3.41
N GLN A 280 -17.51 -10.66 3.32
CA GLN A 280 -17.12 -11.88 4.03
C GLN A 280 -15.91 -12.60 3.41
N THR A 281 -15.67 -12.41 2.12
CA THR A 281 -14.48 -12.96 1.45
C THR A 281 -13.23 -12.18 1.86
N LEU A 282 -13.34 -10.87 2.03
CA LEU A 282 -12.24 -9.96 2.37
C LEU A 282 -12.21 -9.55 3.85
N ALA A 283 -12.95 -10.24 4.72
CA ALA A 283 -13.18 -9.87 6.12
C ALA A 283 -11.93 -9.50 6.94
N GLN A 284 -10.75 -10.07 6.61
CA GLN A 284 -9.51 -9.75 7.34
C GLN A 284 -8.88 -8.40 6.95
N TYR A 285 -9.31 -7.81 5.83
CA TYR A 285 -8.82 -6.55 5.27
C TYR A 285 -9.85 -5.41 5.38
N VAL A 286 -10.97 -5.64 6.07
CA VAL A 286 -11.97 -4.61 6.30
C VAL A 286 -11.41 -3.60 7.30
N SER A 287 -11.13 -2.39 6.83
CA SER A 287 -10.80 -1.22 7.66
C SER A 287 -12.07 -0.56 8.21
N LYS A 288 -11.89 0.41 9.12
CA LYS A 288 -13.02 1.21 9.62
C LYS A 288 -13.63 2.04 8.50
N GLU A 289 -12.80 2.52 7.59
CA GLU A 289 -13.15 3.31 6.43
C GLU A 289 -13.96 2.47 5.44
N ALA A 290 -13.51 1.24 5.14
CA ALA A 290 -14.26 0.29 4.32
C ALA A 290 -15.63 -0.03 4.95
N GLU A 291 -15.67 -0.32 6.25
CA GLU A 291 -16.90 -0.58 6.99
C GLU A 291 -17.88 0.60 6.90
N GLN A 292 -17.39 1.84 7.04
CA GLN A 292 -18.21 3.04 6.89
C GLN A 292 -18.77 3.18 5.48
N ARG A 293 -17.97 2.92 4.44
CA ARG A 293 -18.43 2.97 3.04
C ARG A 293 -19.47 1.89 2.76
N LEU A 294 -19.25 0.65 3.21
CA LEU A 294 -20.23 -0.44 3.09
C LEU A 294 -21.56 -0.09 3.78
N ASN A 295 -21.50 0.53 4.97
CA ASN A 295 -22.70 1.01 5.67
C ASN A 295 -23.48 2.07 4.87
N LYS A 296 -22.79 2.97 4.16
CA LYS A 296 -23.46 3.90 3.24
C LYS A 296 -24.18 3.17 2.11
N VAL A 297 -23.59 2.10 1.57
CA VAL A 297 -24.25 1.26 0.55
C VAL A 297 -25.54 0.65 1.12
N TYR A 298 -25.50 0.05 2.31
CA TYR A 298 -26.70 -0.53 2.93
C TYR A 298 -27.81 0.49 3.18
N ALA A 299 -27.44 1.69 3.67
CA ALA A 299 -28.39 2.79 3.88
C ALA A 299 -29.01 3.26 2.55
N MET A 300 -28.21 3.35 1.49
CA MET A 300 -28.66 3.74 0.16
C MET A 300 -29.59 2.69 -0.46
N LEU A 301 -29.26 1.39 -0.36
CA LEU A 301 -30.14 0.32 -0.83
C LEU A 301 -31.50 0.39 -0.14
N SER A 302 -31.50 0.63 1.18
CA SER A 302 -32.72 0.76 1.97
C SER A 302 -33.56 1.99 1.56
N SER A 303 -32.92 3.10 1.16
CA SER A 303 -33.62 4.32 0.75
C SER A 303 -34.20 4.23 -0.67
N LYS A 304 -33.51 3.54 -1.58
CA LYS A 304 -33.95 3.33 -2.97
C LYS A 304 -34.82 2.10 -3.18
N PHE A 305 -35.00 1.29 -2.15
CA PHE A 305 -35.91 0.15 -2.18
C PHE A 305 -37.35 0.61 -2.33
N GLN A 306 -37.98 0.25 -3.45
CA GLN A 306 -39.39 0.47 -3.69
C GLN A 306 -40.21 -0.57 -2.94
N ARG A 307 -40.96 -0.09 -1.95
CA ARG A 307 -42.02 -0.87 -1.31
C ARG A 307 -43.07 -1.22 -2.36
N SER A 308 -43.44 -2.49 -2.42
CA SER A 308 -44.45 -2.98 -3.37
C SER A 308 -45.75 -2.20 -3.22
N ASN A 309 -46.45 -1.87 -4.32
CA ASN A 309 -47.77 -1.23 -4.25
C ASN A 309 -48.83 -2.09 -3.50
N SER A 310 -48.58 -3.38 -3.26
CA SER A 310 -49.42 -4.24 -2.41
C SER A 310 -49.39 -3.88 -0.93
N SER A 311 -48.44 -3.05 -0.47
CA SER A 311 -48.34 -2.59 0.93
C SER A 311 -49.01 -1.24 1.19
N ARG A 312 -49.71 -0.65 0.21
CA ARG A 312 -50.63 0.49 0.47
C ARG A 312 -51.84 0.10 1.34
N GLY A 313 -52.05 -1.19 1.60
CA GLY A 313 -53.04 -1.71 2.55
C GLY A 313 -52.59 -2.94 3.35
N GLY A 314 -51.29 -3.28 3.33
CA GLY A 314 -50.72 -4.44 4.02
C GLY A 314 -50.00 -4.05 5.32
N ASN A 315 -50.04 -4.90 6.33
CA ASN A 315 -49.37 -4.67 7.61
C ASN A 315 -47.85 -4.57 7.42
N ALA A 316 -47.23 -3.46 7.83
CA ALA A 316 -45.77 -3.28 7.78
C ALA A 316 -44.99 -4.41 8.48
N ALA A 317 -45.62 -5.08 9.45
CA ALA A 317 -45.08 -6.25 10.14
C ALA A 317 -44.94 -7.49 9.23
N GLU A 318 -45.88 -7.72 8.31
CA GLU A 318 -45.83 -8.85 7.36
C GLU A 318 -44.74 -8.64 6.31
N GLU A 319 -44.56 -7.41 5.84
CA GLU A 319 -43.49 -7.06 4.89
C GLU A 319 -42.11 -7.19 5.54
N ALA A 320 -41.97 -6.74 6.80
CA ALA A 320 -40.73 -6.91 7.56
C ALA A 320 -40.41 -8.41 7.77
N GLU A 321 -41.40 -9.23 8.09
CA GLU A 321 -41.19 -10.67 8.25
C GLU A 321 -40.84 -11.34 6.91
N LEU A 322 -41.47 -10.95 5.81
CA LEU A 322 -41.10 -11.42 4.47
C LEU A 322 -39.64 -11.09 4.15
N ILE A 323 -39.20 -9.84 4.36
CA ILE A 323 -37.80 -9.44 4.15
C ILE A 323 -36.85 -10.30 5.00
N ARG A 324 -37.20 -10.58 6.26
CA ARG A 324 -36.38 -11.43 7.14
C ARG A 324 -36.26 -12.86 6.60
N VAL A 325 -37.36 -13.47 6.15
CA VAL A 325 -37.35 -14.81 5.55
C VAL A 325 -36.48 -14.84 4.29
N GLU A 326 -36.59 -13.83 3.43
CA GLU A 326 -35.78 -13.75 2.21
C GLU A 326 -34.29 -13.52 2.51
N LEU A 327 -33.96 -12.72 3.53
CA LEU A 327 -32.57 -12.55 3.97
C LEU A 327 -31.96 -13.86 4.51
N GLU A 328 -32.75 -14.72 5.15
CA GLU A 328 -32.29 -16.07 5.53
C GLU A 328 -32.03 -16.96 4.29
N ALA A 329 -32.80 -16.81 3.22
CA ALA A 329 -32.51 -17.49 1.95
C ALA A 329 -31.21 -16.97 1.32
N VAL A 330 -31.01 -15.64 1.31
CA VAL A 330 -29.76 -15.00 0.87
C VAL A 330 -28.55 -15.53 1.63
N LYS A 331 -28.64 -15.68 2.97
CA LYS A 331 -27.56 -16.26 3.79
C LYS A 331 -27.20 -17.68 3.36
N LYS A 332 -28.19 -18.51 2.96
CA LYS A 332 -27.93 -19.86 2.46
C LYS A 332 -27.16 -19.80 1.14
N THR A 333 -27.62 -19.00 0.18
CA THR A 333 -26.94 -18.79 -1.11
C THR A 333 -25.51 -18.27 -0.93
N LEU A 334 -25.33 -17.32 -0.02
CA LEU A 334 -24.04 -16.77 0.35
C LEU A 334 -23.11 -17.87 0.90
N SER A 335 -23.60 -18.69 1.81
CA SER A 335 -22.82 -19.79 2.40
C SER A 335 -22.43 -20.85 1.35
N ALA A 336 -23.31 -21.13 0.39
CA ALA A 336 -23.03 -22.06 -0.71
C ALA A 336 -21.97 -21.50 -1.66
N SER A 337 -22.12 -20.23 -2.05
CA SER A 337 -21.16 -19.53 -2.92
C SER A 337 -19.76 -19.52 -2.31
N ARG A 338 -19.64 -19.18 -1.01
CA ARG A 338 -18.34 -19.19 -0.29
C ARG A 338 -17.70 -20.56 -0.17
N ARG A 339 -18.50 -21.64 -0.11
CA ARG A 339 -17.99 -23.01 -0.09
C ARG A 339 -17.47 -23.42 -1.46
N MET A 340 -18.18 -23.04 -2.51
CA MET A 340 -17.80 -23.34 -3.90
C MET A 340 -16.49 -22.66 -4.28
N THR A 341 -16.32 -21.39 -3.91
CA THR A 341 -15.13 -20.61 -4.26
C THR A 341 -14.04 -20.59 -3.16
N ALA A 342 -14.06 -21.60 -2.29
CA ALA A 342 -13.22 -21.63 -1.10
C ALA A 342 -11.71 -21.75 -1.41
N LEU A 343 -11.37 -22.37 -2.54
CA LEU A 343 -9.98 -22.62 -2.96
C LEU A 343 -9.42 -21.41 -3.71
N GLU A 344 -10.23 -20.81 -4.57
CA GLU A 344 -9.93 -19.65 -5.40
C GLU A 344 -9.57 -18.44 -4.53
N TYR A 345 -10.29 -18.25 -3.42
CA TYR A 345 -10.08 -17.12 -2.50
C TYR A 345 -9.30 -17.48 -1.23
N LEU A 346 -8.57 -18.61 -1.27
CA LEU A 346 -7.80 -19.10 -0.12
C LEU A 346 -6.77 -18.07 0.38
N CYS A 347 -6.22 -17.25 -0.51
CA CYS A 347 -5.24 -16.21 -0.17
C CYS A 347 -5.80 -15.14 0.80
N PHE A 348 -7.11 -14.91 0.79
CA PHE A 348 -7.76 -13.95 1.69
C PHE A 348 -8.14 -14.53 3.06
N ARG A 349 -7.77 -15.79 3.33
CA ARG A 349 -7.97 -16.35 4.67
C ARG A 349 -6.83 -15.95 5.62
N PRO A 350 -7.14 -15.69 6.90
CA PRO A 350 -6.11 -15.39 7.88
C PRO A 350 -5.17 -16.57 8.08
N THR A 351 -3.86 -16.29 7.97
CA THR A 351 -2.81 -17.25 8.30
C THR A 351 -2.67 -17.39 9.82
N LYS A 352 -2.15 -18.53 10.30
CA LYS A 352 -1.98 -18.81 11.75
C LYS A 352 -1.18 -17.70 12.48
N SER A 353 -0.25 -17.04 11.80
CA SER A 353 0.54 -15.91 12.32
C SER A 353 -0.30 -14.66 12.61
N SER A 354 -1.28 -14.34 11.75
CA SER A 354 -2.19 -13.18 11.92
C SER A 354 -3.11 -13.34 13.14
N ARG A 355 -3.49 -14.59 13.48
CA ARG A 355 -4.26 -14.89 14.69
C ARG A 355 -3.47 -14.69 15.99
N ALA A 356 -2.15 -14.82 15.96
CA ALA A 356 -1.30 -14.61 17.13
C ALA A 356 -1.09 -13.11 17.44
N ALA A 357 -0.95 -12.27 16.41
CA ALA A 357 -0.79 -10.82 16.56
C ALA A 357 -2.05 -10.09 17.05
N LYS A 358 -3.25 -10.68 16.89
CA LYS A 358 -4.53 -10.12 17.37
C LYS A 358 -4.89 -10.51 18.81
N LYS A 359 -4.07 -11.33 19.51
CA LYS A 359 -4.26 -11.57 20.94
C LYS A 359 -3.58 -10.44 21.73
N PRO A 360 -4.29 -9.72 22.61
CA PRO A 360 -3.62 -8.84 23.55
C PRO A 360 -2.66 -9.68 24.42
N PRO A 361 -1.49 -9.13 24.82
CA PRO A 361 -0.65 -9.79 25.82
C PRO A 361 -1.49 -10.02 27.07
N ALA A 362 -1.41 -11.24 27.61
CA ALA A 362 -2.17 -11.70 28.77
C ALA A 362 -1.81 -10.92 30.04
#